data_AF-A0A1G1C6T9-F1
#
_entry.id   AF-A0A1G1C6T9-F1
#
_cell.length_a   1.000
_cell.length_b   1.000
_cell.length_c   1.000
_cell.angle_alpha   90.00
_cell.angle_beta   90.00
_cell.angle_gamma   90.00
#
_symmetry.space_group_name_H-M   'P 1'
#
loop_
_entity.id
_entity.type
_entity.pdbx_description
1 polymer ?
#
loop_
_entity_poly.entity_id
_entity_poly.type
_entity_poly.pdbx_seq_one_letter_code
_entity_poly.pdbx_strand_id
1 'polypeptide(L)'
;MSTPLRSGPLAPRKSAAQLLDMCFLEMRSAVLETAAAMDRIERAAGGTDVAGDPRLRKLAEACRILREAQGNRAEQVQVLFSDPA
;
A
#
# COMPACT_ATOMS: atom_id res chain seq x y z
N MET A 1 39.28 26.06 24.83
CA MET A 1 38.21 26.83 24.13
C MET A 1 37.44 25.86 23.27
N SER A 2 36.26 25.43 23.71
CA SER A 2 35.43 24.46 22.99
C SER A 2 34.59 25.18 21.93
N THR A 3 34.80 24.83 20.67
CA THR A 3 34.01 25.31 19.53
C THR A 3 32.65 24.61 19.54
N PRO A 4 31.51 25.32 19.49
CA PRO A 4 30.20 24.65 19.39
C PRO A 4 29.95 24.17 17.96
N LEU A 5 29.45 22.94 17.84
CA LEU A 5 28.96 22.36 16.59
C LEU A 5 27.74 23.18 16.12
N ARG A 6 27.80 23.72 14.89
CA ARG A 6 26.67 24.37 14.23
C ARG A 6 25.59 23.32 13.93
N SER A 7 24.48 23.38 14.65
CA SER A 7 23.23 22.74 14.24
C SER A 7 22.71 23.43 12.97
N GLY A 8 23.05 22.87 11.80
CA GLY A 8 22.46 23.31 10.53
C GLY A 8 20.96 23.02 10.50
N PRO A 9 20.17 23.76 9.71
CA PRO A 9 18.73 23.52 9.61
C PRO A 9 18.49 22.08 9.12
N LEU A 10 17.69 21.31 9.86
CA LEU A 10 17.11 20.06 9.36
C LEU A 10 16.42 20.40 8.03
N ALA A 11 16.81 19.74 6.95
CA ALA A 11 16.24 19.97 5.64
C ALA A 11 14.69 19.97 5.73
N PRO A 12 14.00 20.90 5.06
CA PRO A 12 12.56 21.01 5.16
C PRO A 12 11.91 19.67 4.78
N ARG A 13 10.98 19.20 5.62
CA ARG A 13 10.15 18.04 5.30
C ARG A 13 9.38 18.36 4.00
N LYS A 14 9.41 17.41 3.06
CA LYS A 14 8.68 17.52 1.78
C LYS A 14 7.20 17.86 2.05
N SER A 15 6.62 18.72 1.22
CA SER A 15 5.19 19.01 1.27
C SER A 15 4.36 17.79 0.86
N ALA A 16 3.08 17.77 1.21
CA ALA A 16 2.17 16.71 0.81
C ALA A 16 2.08 16.57 -0.72
N ALA A 17 2.07 17.68 -1.46
CA ALA A 17 2.06 17.68 -2.93
C ALA A 17 3.35 17.06 -3.49
N GLN A 18 4.51 17.41 -2.95
CA GLN A 18 5.79 16.82 -3.38
C GLN A 18 5.83 15.32 -3.11
N LEU A 19 5.31 14.86 -1.97
CA LEU A 19 5.23 13.42 -1.68
C LEU A 19 4.25 12.72 -2.62
N LEU A 20 3.10 13.33 -2.93
CA LEU A 20 2.15 12.80 -3.88
C LEU A 20 2.80 12.63 -5.26
N ASP A 21 3.45 13.66 -5.78
CA ASP A 21 4.12 13.61 -7.09
C ASP A 21 5.20 12.51 -7.14
N MET A 22 5.97 12.37 -6.06
CA MET A 22 6.99 11.32 -5.95
C MET A 22 6.42 9.91 -5.92
N CYS A 23 5.30 9.69 -5.22
CA CYS A 23 4.76 8.34 -4.99
C CYS A 23 3.66 7.94 -5.98
N PHE A 24 3.05 8.89 -6.70
CA PHE A 24 1.82 8.65 -7.46
C PHE A 24 1.96 7.54 -8.51
N LEU A 25 3.04 7.56 -9.31
CA LEU A 25 3.23 6.57 -10.37
C LEU A 25 3.45 5.17 -9.83
N GLU A 26 4.22 5.03 -8.73
CA GLU A 26 4.46 3.74 -8.08
C GLU A 26 3.17 3.17 -7.49
N MET A 27 2.42 3.97 -6.73
CA MET A 27 1.13 3.56 -6.16
C MET A 27 0.13 3.18 -7.27
N ARG A 28 0.09 3.96 -8.35
CA ARG A 28 -0.77 3.67 -9.50
C ARG A 28 -0.40 2.34 -10.15
N SER A 29 0.89 2.06 -10.35
CA SER A 29 1.36 0.79 -10.91
C SER A 29 0.93 -0.38 -10.04
N ALA A 30 1.17 -0.29 -8.73
CA ALA A 30 0.82 -1.35 -7.78
C ALA A 30 -0.69 -1.68 -7.80
N VAL A 31 -1.55 -0.66 -7.86
CA VAL A 31 -3.00 -0.86 -7.97
C VAL A 31 -3.39 -1.52 -9.29
N LEU A 32 -2.83 -1.07 -10.42
CA LEU A 32 -3.10 -1.64 -11.74
C LEU A 32 -2.62 -3.08 -11.86
N GLU A 33 -1.42 -3.38 -11.37
CA GLU A 33 -0.86 -4.74 -11.39
C GLU A 33 -1.69 -5.71 -10.55
N THR A 34 -2.14 -5.27 -9.37
CA THR A 34 -3.01 -6.07 -8.50
C THR A 34 -4.35 -6.35 -9.19
N ALA A 35 -5.00 -5.32 -9.74
CA ALA A 35 -6.26 -5.48 -10.47
C ALA A 35 -6.11 -6.42 -11.68
N ALA A 36 -5.06 -6.22 -12.49
CA ALA A 36 -4.79 -7.06 -13.65
C ALA A 36 -4.50 -8.53 -13.27
N ALA A 37 -3.87 -8.79 -12.11
CA ALA A 37 -3.66 -10.14 -11.62
C ALA A 37 -4.97 -10.82 -11.20
N MET A 38 -5.85 -10.10 -10.47
CA MET A 38 -7.18 -10.61 -10.10
C MET A 38 -8.01 -10.96 -11.34
N ASP A 39 -8.02 -10.06 -12.32
CA ASP A 39 -8.64 -10.24 -13.65
C ASP A 39 -8.16 -11.50 -14.39
N ARG A 40 -6.86 -11.82 -14.31
CA ARG A 40 -6.31 -13.03 -14.95
C ARG A 40 -6.72 -14.29 -14.20
N ILE A 41 -6.79 -14.24 -12.87
CA ILE A 41 -7.23 -15.37 -12.02
C ILE A 41 -8.70 -15.69 -12.32
N GLU A 42 -9.56 -14.68 -12.37
CA GLU A 42 -10.98 -14.84 -12.68
C GLU A 42 -11.22 -15.49 -14.04
N ARG A 43 -10.42 -15.12 -15.05
CA ARG A 43 -10.52 -15.67 -16.42
C ARG A 43 -9.81 -17.01 -16.62
N ALA A 44 -9.04 -17.49 -15.64
CA ALA A 44 -8.33 -18.76 -15.75
C ALA A 44 -9.30 -19.94 -15.61
N ALA A 45 -8.89 -21.12 -16.09
CA ALA A 45 -9.63 -22.36 -15.84
C ALA A 45 -9.70 -22.61 -14.32
N GLY A 46 -10.91 -22.83 -13.79
CA GLY A 46 -11.15 -22.94 -12.34
C GLY A 46 -11.22 -21.59 -11.60
N GLY A 47 -11.25 -20.46 -12.30
CA GLY A 47 -11.32 -19.11 -11.70
C GLY A 47 -12.52 -18.91 -10.76
N THR A 48 -13.67 -19.50 -11.10
CA THR A 48 -14.87 -19.51 -10.25
C THR A 48 -14.69 -20.30 -8.96
N ASP A 49 -13.87 -21.35 -8.98
CA ASP A 49 -13.65 -22.23 -7.83
C ASP A 49 -12.78 -21.55 -6.77
N VAL A 50 -11.88 -20.66 -7.22
CA VAL A 50 -11.01 -19.86 -6.34
C VAL A 50 -11.61 -18.52 -5.95
N ALA A 51 -12.79 -18.15 -6.46
CA ALA A 51 -13.46 -16.88 -6.09
C ALA A 51 -13.73 -16.77 -4.57
N GLY A 52 -13.87 -17.91 -3.89
CA GLY A 52 -14.01 -17.99 -2.43
C GLY A 52 -12.70 -18.05 -1.64
N ASP A 53 -11.53 -17.97 -2.28
CA ASP A 53 -10.23 -18.11 -1.60
C ASP A 53 -10.01 -16.96 -0.60
N PRO A 54 -9.67 -17.25 0.68
CA PRO A 54 -9.43 -16.22 1.69
C PRO A 54 -8.36 -15.19 1.29
N ARG A 55 -7.37 -15.57 0.47
CA ARG A 55 -6.32 -14.67 -0.02
C ARG A 55 -6.88 -13.59 -0.93
N LEU A 56 -7.82 -13.93 -1.82
CA LEU A 56 -8.50 -12.95 -2.67
C LEU A 56 -9.39 -12.02 -1.85
N ARG A 57 -10.05 -12.54 -0.79
CA ARG A 57 -10.82 -11.70 0.15
C ARG A 57 -9.92 -10.69 0.88
N LYS A 58 -8.73 -11.13 1.34
CA LYS A 58 -7.76 -10.23 1.98
C LYS A 58 -7.27 -9.13 1.05
N LEU A 59 -7.06 -9.42 -0.24
CA LEU A 59 -6.71 -8.38 -1.22
C LEU A 59 -7.82 -7.33 -1.38
N ALA A 60 -9.09 -7.76 -1.43
CA ALA A 60 -10.23 -6.84 -1.48
C ALA A 60 -10.32 -5.99 -0.20
N GLU A 61 -10.08 -6.59 0.97
CA GLU A 61 -10.09 -5.88 2.25
C GLU A 61 -8.91 -4.90 2.38
N ALA A 62 -7.74 -5.22 1.83
CA ALA A 62 -6.62 -4.28 1.77
C ALA A 62 -6.99 -3.01 0.97
N CYS A 63 -7.69 -3.16 -0.16
CA CYS A 63 -8.21 -2.03 -0.93
C CYS A 63 -9.21 -1.19 -0.11
N ARG A 64 -10.03 -1.84 0.72
CA ARG A 64 -10.94 -1.16 1.65
C ARG A 64 -10.18 -0.33 2.69
N ILE A 65 -9.15 -0.90 3.32
CA ILE A 65 -8.28 -0.21 4.27
C ILE A 65 -7.66 1.04 3.64
N LEU A 66 -7.16 0.93 2.40
CA LEU A 66 -6.57 2.08 1.69
C LEU A 66 -7.58 3.23 1.53
N ARG A 67 -8.85 2.91 1.28
CA ARG A 67 -9.94 3.89 1.10
C ARG A 67 -10.41 4.52 2.42
N GLU A 68 -10.58 3.72 3.47
CA GLU A 68 -11.32 4.11 4.68
C GLU A 68 -10.42 4.58 5.83
N ALA A 69 -9.22 4.02 5.98
CA ALA A 69 -8.36 4.33 7.12
C ALA A 69 -7.76 5.74 7.03
N GLN A 70 -7.54 6.40 8.16
CA GLN A 70 -6.79 7.66 8.25
C GLN A 70 -5.60 7.47 9.20
N GLY A 71 -4.38 7.64 8.69
CA GLY A 71 -3.16 7.26 9.40
C GLY A 71 -2.93 5.75 9.42
N ASN A 72 -1.66 5.32 9.49
CA ASN A 72 -1.23 3.93 9.71
C ASN A 72 -1.77 2.86 8.73
N ARG A 73 -2.09 3.22 7.47
CA ARG A 73 -2.57 2.27 6.44
C ARG A 73 -1.63 1.07 6.26
N ALA A 74 -0.32 1.31 6.26
CA ALA A 74 0.68 0.26 6.09
C ALA A 74 0.62 -0.80 7.21
N GLU A 75 0.51 -0.36 8.47
CA GLU A 75 0.38 -1.24 9.63
C GLU A 75 -0.90 -2.08 9.55
N GLN A 76 -2.03 -1.46 9.21
CA GLN A 76 -3.32 -2.16 9.10
C GLN A 76 -3.30 -3.21 7.99
N VAL A 77 -2.74 -2.87 6.83
CA VAL A 77 -2.55 -3.84 5.73
C VAL A 77 -1.61 -4.97 6.18
N GLN A 78 -0.52 -4.66 6.89
CA GLN A 78 0.40 -5.67 7.41
C GLN A 78 -0.31 -6.63 8.38
N VAL A 79 -1.11 -6.12 9.31
CA VAL A 79 -1.88 -6.94 10.26
C VAL A 79 -2.85 -7.87 9.53
N LEU A 80 -3.59 -7.36 8.54
CA LEU A 80 -4.52 -8.16 7.72
C LEU A 80 -3.83 -9.37 7.06
N PHE A 81 -2.60 -9.19 6.59
CA PHE A 81 -1.81 -10.27 5.96
C PHE A 81 -1.03 -11.14 6.96
N SER A 82 -0.91 -10.71 8.22
CA SER A 82 -0.22 -11.46 9.28
C SER A 82 -1.16 -12.41 10.05
N ASP A 83 -2.48 -12.20 9.99
CA ASP A 83 -3.47 -13.08 10.60
C ASP A 83 -3.52 -14.43 9.87
N PRO A 84 -3.31 -15.59 10.52
CA PRO A 84 -3.47 -16.90 9.86
C PRO A 84 -4.91 -17.07 9.37
N ALA A 85 -5.06 -17.25 8.05
CA ALA A 85 -6.35 -17.53 7.42
C ALA A 85 -6.81 -18.98 7.65
#